data_AF-A0A258H6P4-F1
#
_entry.id   AF-A0A258H6P4-F1
#
_cell.length_a   1.000
_cell.length_b   1.000
_cell.length_c   1.000
_cell.angle_alpha   90.00
_cell.angle_beta   90.00
_cell.angle_gamma   90.00
#
_symmetry.space_group_name_H-M   'P 1'
#
loop_
_entity.id
_entity.type
_entity.pdbx_description
1 polymer ?
#
loop_
_entity_poly.entity_id
_entity_poly.type
_entity_poly.pdbx_seq_one_letter_code
_entity_poly.pdbx_strand_id
1 'polypeptide(L)'
;MTLTRKLSAEEFDALFEPGMEDVTASGDALVDIWPYVDAIPATDLGDIVTHDVHYVFRSKSGDKDHVIVATCAENVELVIVVDRHQRSIVGHHLLNLAQLYGLLN
;
A
#
# COMPACT_ATOMS: atom_id res chain seq x y z
N MET A 1 -12.49 13.55 -10.43
CA MET A 1 -11.04 13.33 -10.35
C MET A 1 -10.74 12.88 -8.93
N THR A 2 -10.19 11.69 -8.74
CA THR A 2 -9.77 11.20 -7.41
C THR A 2 -8.45 11.88 -7.07
N LEU A 3 -8.35 12.52 -5.90
CA LEU A 3 -7.09 13.11 -5.44
C LEU A 3 -6.24 12.01 -4.82
N THR A 4 -5.02 11.83 -5.32
CA THR A 4 -4.06 10.85 -4.80
C THR A 4 -2.98 11.53 -3.96
N ARG A 5 -2.44 10.81 -2.98
CA ARG A 5 -1.38 11.28 -2.08
C ARG A 5 -0.28 10.24 -1.98
N LYS A 6 0.92 10.60 -2.44
CA LYS A 6 2.14 9.84 -2.21
C LYS A 6 2.66 10.10 -0.80
N LEU A 7 2.87 9.03 -0.05
CA LEU A 7 3.48 9.06 1.28
C LEU A 7 5.01 9.07 1.13
N SER A 8 5.68 9.92 1.89
CA SER A 8 7.12 9.80 2.09
C SER A 8 7.44 8.49 2.84
N ALA A 9 8.71 8.05 2.82
CA ALA A 9 9.13 6.90 3.61
C ALA A 9 8.86 7.11 5.11
N GLU A 10 9.13 8.30 5.63
CA GLU A 10 8.87 8.65 7.03
C GLU A 10 7.38 8.63 7.37
N GLU A 11 6.52 9.16 6.49
CA GLU A 11 5.06 9.11 6.69
C GLU A 11 4.52 7.69 6.62
N PHE A 12 5.08 6.86 5.73
CA PHE A 12 4.69 5.45 5.60
C PHE A 12 5.14 4.63 6.81
N ASP A 13 6.39 4.79 7.25
CA ASP A 13 6.93 4.10 8.43
C ASP A 13 6.18 4.48 9.71
N ALA A 14 5.72 5.73 9.83
CA ALA A 14 4.88 6.17 10.95
C ALA A 14 3.49 5.51 10.99
N LEU A 15 3.04 4.91 9.87
CA LEU A 15 1.77 4.18 9.76
C LEU A 15 1.93 2.67 9.95
N PHE A 16 3.17 2.19 10.12
CA PHE A 16 3.46 0.80 10.42
C PHE A 16 3.36 0.53 11.92
N GLU A 17 2.78 -0.61 12.29
CA GLU A 17 2.74 -1.09 13.67
C GLU A 17 3.37 -2.49 13.78
N PRO A 18 4.32 -2.73 14.68
CA PRO A 18 4.88 -4.07 14.89
C PRO A 18 3.80 -5.10 15.24
N GLY A 19 3.80 -6.22 14.51
CA GLY A 19 2.85 -7.32 14.70
C GLY A 19 1.53 -7.13 13.97
N MET A 20 1.55 -6.55 12.76
CA MET A 20 0.39 -6.51 11.87
C MET A 20 -0.10 -7.93 11.55
N GLU A 21 -1.42 -8.08 11.40
CA GLU A 21 -2.07 -9.36 11.11
C GLU A 21 -2.36 -9.46 9.60
N ASP A 22 -2.00 -10.59 8.99
CA ASP A 22 -2.43 -10.91 7.61
C ASP A 22 -3.92 -11.26 7.63
N VAL A 23 -4.73 -10.40 7.03
CA VAL A 23 -6.19 -10.57 6.90
C VAL A 23 -6.61 -10.81 5.45
N THR A 24 -5.70 -11.21 4.57
CA THR A 24 -5.96 -11.36 3.13
C THR A 24 -7.15 -12.29 2.83
N ALA A 25 -7.28 -13.39 3.57
CA ALA A 25 -8.32 -14.40 3.35
C ALA A 25 -9.67 -14.08 4.05
N SER A 26 -9.66 -13.22 5.07
CA SER A 26 -10.80 -12.98 5.97
C SER A 26 -11.25 -11.52 6.01
N GLY A 27 -10.51 -10.63 5.37
CA GLY A 27 -10.68 -9.19 5.46
C GLY A 27 -11.85 -8.70 4.61
N ASP A 28 -12.80 -8.03 5.28
CA ASP A 28 -13.80 -7.22 4.57
C ASP A 28 -13.12 -6.02 3.90
N ALA A 29 -13.21 -5.95 2.58
CA ALA A 29 -12.79 -4.78 1.82
C ALA A 29 -13.71 -3.59 2.18
N LEU A 30 -13.21 -2.66 3.01
CA LEU A 30 -13.99 -1.50 3.46
C LEU A 30 -14.08 -0.38 2.41
N VAL A 31 -13.12 -0.34 1.49
CA VAL A 31 -12.96 0.69 0.47
C VAL A 31 -12.55 0.00 -0.82
N ASP A 32 -13.20 0.37 -1.94
CA ASP A 32 -12.72 0.02 -3.27
C ASP A 32 -11.50 0.88 -3.62
N ILE A 33 -10.32 0.25 -3.68
CA ILE A 33 -9.06 0.95 -3.90
C ILE A 33 -8.77 1.21 -5.39
N TRP A 34 -9.43 0.50 -6.31
CA TRP A 34 -9.06 0.55 -7.73
C TRP A 34 -9.23 1.93 -8.36
N PRO A 35 -10.33 2.69 -8.11
CA PRO A 35 -10.44 4.06 -8.60
C PRO A 35 -9.36 5.02 -8.10
N TYR A 36 -8.71 4.70 -6.96
CA TYR A 36 -7.58 5.45 -6.45
C TYR A 36 -6.28 5.00 -7.10
N VAL A 37 -6.05 3.68 -7.23
CA VAL A 37 -4.87 3.10 -7.90
C VAL A 37 -4.78 3.59 -9.34
N ASP A 38 -5.89 3.55 -10.09
CA ASP A 38 -5.99 4.03 -11.47
C ASP A 38 -5.71 5.55 -11.60
N ALA A 39 -5.86 6.30 -10.50
CA ALA A 39 -5.64 7.74 -10.46
C ALA A 39 -4.24 8.13 -9.96
N ILE A 40 -3.38 7.17 -9.60
CA ILE A 40 -2.00 7.47 -9.20
C ILE A 40 -1.23 7.95 -10.44
N PRO A 41 -0.56 9.12 -10.38
CA PRO A 41 0.17 9.62 -11.53
C PRO A 41 1.38 8.75 -11.84
N ALA A 42 1.70 8.60 -13.13
CA ALA A 42 2.89 7.87 -13.58
C ALA A 42 4.21 8.42 -13.00
N THR A 43 4.26 9.69 -12.57
CA THR A 43 5.43 10.25 -11.87
C THR A 43 5.68 9.61 -10.50
N ASP A 44 4.65 9.03 -9.89
CA ASP A 44 4.76 8.38 -8.59
C ASP A 44 5.17 6.92 -8.71
N LEU A 45 4.74 6.24 -9.79
CA LEU A 45 4.99 4.82 -10.08
C LEU A 45 6.19 4.55 -11.00
N GLY A 46 6.56 5.50 -11.86
CA GLY A 46 7.49 5.23 -12.96
C GLY A 46 6.89 4.29 -14.00
N ASP A 47 7.69 3.34 -14.50
CA ASP A 47 7.27 2.32 -15.49
C ASP A 47 6.58 1.10 -14.85
N ILE A 48 6.20 1.20 -13.58
CA ILE A 48 5.65 0.08 -12.80
C ILE A 48 4.18 -0.14 -13.13
N VAL A 49 3.85 -1.40 -13.43
CA VAL A 49 2.48 -1.86 -13.68
C VAL A 49 1.97 -2.65 -12.49
N THR A 50 0.82 -2.27 -11.96
CA THR A 50 0.11 -2.94 -10.87
C THR A 50 -0.75 -4.10 -11.38
N HIS A 51 -0.87 -5.15 -10.57
CA HIS A 51 -1.68 -6.34 -10.85
C HIS A 51 -2.74 -6.49 -9.75
N ASP A 52 -2.90 -7.69 -9.20
CA ASP A 52 -3.85 -7.99 -8.15
C ASP A 52 -3.36 -7.56 -6.75
N VAL A 53 -4.29 -7.50 -5.80
CA VAL A 53 -3.96 -7.44 -4.38
C VAL A 53 -3.24 -8.73 -3.99
N HIS A 54 -2.02 -8.61 -3.49
CA HIS A 54 -1.20 -9.72 -3.01
C HIS A 54 -1.54 -10.06 -1.55
N TYR A 55 -1.54 -9.02 -0.69
CA TYR A 55 -1.81 -9.16 0.74
C TYR A 55 -2.58 -7.97 1.29
N VAL A 56 -3.24 -8.19 2.42
CA VAL A 56 -3.78 -7.12 3.26
C VAL A 56 -3.30 -7.34 4.68
N PHE A 57 -2.49 -6.42 5.19
CA PHE A 57 -2.07 -6.43 6.59
C PHE A 57 -2.85 -5.39 7.39
N ARG A 58 -3.44 -5.82 8.51
CA ARG A 58 -4.14 -4.93 9.44
C ARG A 58 -3.21 -4.51 10.58
N SER A 59 -3.21 -3.22 10.92
CA SER A 59 -2.48 -2.70 12.07
C SER A 59 -2.91 -3.42 13.35
N LYS A 60 -2.02 -3.49 14.34
CA LYS A 60 -2.32 -4.16 15.61
C LYS A 60 -3.48 -3.49 16.36
N SER A 61 -3.57 -2.16 16.26
CA SER A 61 -4.71 -1.38 16.76
C SER A 61 -6.01 -1.61 15.96
N GLY A 62 -5.92 -2.15 14.75
CA GLY A 62 -7.05 -2.47 13.88
C GLY A 62 -7.64 -1.27 13.12
N ASP A 63 -6.94 -0.13 13.14
CA ASP A 63 -7.39 1.14 12.58
C ASP A 63 -6.94 1.36 11.12
N LYS A 64 -5.88 0.70 10.68
CA LYS A 64 -5.35 0.77 9.31
C LYS A 64 -5.31 -0.60 8.66
N ASP A 65 -5.63 -0.65 7.39
CA ASP A 65 -5.21 -1.73 6.51
C ASP A 65 -4.14 -1.22 5.56
N HIS A 66 -3.07 -1.99 5.39
CA HIS A 66 -2.06 -1.83 4.36
C HIS A 66 -2.38 -2.85 3.28
N VAL A 67 -2.92 -2.39 2.16
CA VAL A 67 -3.27 -3.22 1.01
C VAL A 67 -2.09 -3.24 0.07
N ILE A 68 -1.44 -4.40 -0.05
CA ILE A 68 -0.30 -4.63 -0.93
C ILE A 68 -0.82 -5.05 -2.30
N VAL A 69 -0.54 -4.22 -3.29
CA VAL A 69 -0.82 -4.49 -4.70
C VAL A 69 0.48 -4.94 -5.35
N ALA A 70 0.45 -6.13 -5.94
CA ALA A 70 1.59 -6.68 -6.65
C ALA A 70 1.96 -5.80 -7.85
N THR A 71 3.25 -5.76 -8.17
CA THR A 71 3.75 -5.03 -9.34
C THR A 71 4.56 -5.93 -10.27
N CYS A 72 4.83 -5.45 -11.48
CA CYS A 72 5.71 -6.15 -12.44
C CYS A 72 7.19 -6.13 -12.05
N ALA A 73 7.60 -5.33 -11.06
CA ALA A 73 8.98 -5.21 -10.62
C ALA A 73 9.23 -6.11 -9.40
N GLU A 74 10.26 -6.95 -9.48
CA GLU A 74 10.62 -7.86 -8.39
C GLU A 74 10.99 -7.08 -7.12
N ASN A 75 10.49 -7.53 -5.97
CA ASN A 75 10.73 -6.89 -4.67
C ASN A 75 10.25 -5.43 -4.58
N VAL A 76 9.36 -5.00 -5.48
CA VAL A 76 8.71 -3.69 -5.43
C VAL A 76 7.21 -3.86 -5.34
N GLU A 77 6.63 -3.29 -4.30
CA GLU A 77 5.21 -3.40 -3.99
C GLU A 77 4.56 -2.02 -3.91
N LEU A 78 3.35 -1.88 -4.41
CA LEU A 78 2.53 -0.69 -4.18
C LEU A 78 1.68 -0.93 -2.94
N VAL A 79 1.86 -0.12 -1.90
CA VAL A 79 1.07 -0.21 -0.67
C VAL A 79 0.06 0.93 -0.63
N ILE A 80 -1.22 0.58 -0.50
CA ILE A 80 -2.31 1.53 -0.26
C ILE A 80 -2.68 1.47 1.21
N VAL A 81 -2.56 2.59 1.92
CA VAL A 81 -2.93 2.65 3.34
C VAL A 81 -4.38 3.16 3.46
N VAL A 82 -5.24 2.35 4.07
CA VAL A 82 -6.65 2.65 4.29
C VAL A 82 -6.87 2.94 5.77
N ASP A 83 -7.52 4.06 6.08
CA ASP A 83 -8.10 4.34 7.39
C ASP A 83 -9.46 3.64 7.50
N ARG A 84 -9.58 2.70 8.43
CA ARG A 84 -10.79 1.90 8.62
C ARG A 84 -11.90 2.64 9.35
N HIS A 85 -11.56 3.61 10.19
CA HIS A 85 -12.54 4.41 10.92
C HIS A 85 -13.23 5.41 9.99
N GLN A 86 -12.44 6.09 9.16
CA GLN A 86 -12.93 7.05 8.17
C GLN A 86 -13.40 6.39 6.88
N ARG A 87 -13.05 5.10 6.67
CA ARG A 87 -13.29 4.35 5.43
C ARG A 87 -12.76 5.12 4.21
N SER A 88 -11.50 5.55 4.32
CA SER A 88 -10.86 6.41 3.32
C SER A 88 -9.39 6.03 3.13
N ILE A 89 -8.85 6.34 1.97
CA ILE A 89 -7.43 6.11 1.68
C ILE A 89 -6.61 7.26 2.28
N VAL A 90 -5.59 6.91 3.06
CA VAL A 90 -4.63 7.84 3.66
C VAL A 90 -3.59 8.29 2.63
N GLY A 91 -3.16 7.36 1.78
CA GLY A 91 -2.14 7.57 0.77
C GLY A 91 -1.62 6.27 0.19
N HIS A 92 -0.64 6.38 -0.70
CA HIS A 92 0.09 5.25 -1.26
C HIS A 92 1.60 5.39 -1.05
N HIS A 93 2.32 4.27 -1.01
CA HIS A 93 3.78 4.24 -1.00
C HIS A 93 4.28 3.12 -1.92
N LEU A 94 5.35 3.39 -2.66
CA LEU A 94 6.01 2.38 -3.48
C LEU A 94 7.18 1.80 -2.68
N LEU A 95 6.97 0.62 -2.12
CA LEU A 95 7.91 -0.04 -1.23
C LEU A 95 8.90 -0.87 -2.04
N ASN A 96 10.16 -0.43 -2.12
CA ASN A 96 11.24 -1.18 -2.74
C ASN A 96 11.99 -1.98 -1.67
N LEU A 97 11.61 -3.25 -1.50
CA LEU A 97 12.22 -4.17 -0.52
C LEU A 97 13.69 -4.46 -0.87
N ALA A 98 14.04 -4.52 -2.15
CA ALA A 98 15.42 -4.73 -2.57
C ALA A 98 16.33 -3.57 -2.14
N GLN A 99 15.86 -2.33 -2.28
CA GLN A 99 16.56 -1.15 -1.79
C GLN A 99 16.59 -1.11 -0.27
N LEU A 100 15.46 -1.39 0.39
CA LEU A 100 15.35 -1.33 1.86
C LEU A 100 16.28 -2.31 2.56
N TYR A 101 16.41 -3.53 2.02
CA TYR A 101 17.24 -4.58 2.62
C TYR A 101 18.63 -4.73 1.98
N GLY A 102 18.99 -3.84 1.04
CA GLY A 102 20.30 -3.85 0.39
C GLY A 102 20.55 -5.09 -0.48
N LEU A 103 19.51 -5.61 -1.13
CA LEU A 103 19.57 -6.79 -2.02
C LEU A 103 19.91 -6.42 -3.48
N LEU A 104 20.33 -5.18 -3.72
CA LEU A 104 20.81 -4.74 -5.03
C LEU A 104 22.25 -5.27 -5.21
N ASN A 105 22.39 -6.31 -6.04
CA ASN A 105 23.70 -6.88 -6.42
C ASN A 105 24.55 -5.92 -7.26
#